data_AF-A0A8T9SCY1-F1
#
_entry.id   AF-A0A8T9SCY1-F1
#
_cell.length_a   1.000
_cell.length_b   1.000
_cell.length_c   1.000
_cell.angle_alpha   90.00
_cell.angle_beta   90.00
_cell.angle_gamma   90.00
#
_symmetry.space_group_name_H-M   'P 1'
#
loop_
_entity.id
_entity.type
_entity.pdbx_description
1 polymer ?
#
loop_
_entity_poly.entity_id
_entity_poly.type
_entity_poly.pdbx_seq_one_letter_code
_entity_poly.pdbx_strand_id
1 'polypeptide(L)'
;MQQDYSFPEFTFEPVAQVEASTGQRFGNHVIDIITFYFLLAVLAFGTAVVLIAMGYANLDRYLEGPTSTLVIYLMMFVYYFVLEVSTGRTIGKLLTRTRVVMEDGSELTTKAIFLRSLCRMIPFDAFSFLSGNPGWHDTFSKTRVVQIAR
;
A
#
# COMPACT_ATOMS: atom_id res chain seq x y z
N MET A 1 30.63 -34.58 39.58
CA MET A 1 29.27 -34.79 39.03
C MET A 1 28.77 -33.41 38.62
N GLN A 2 29.00 -33.04 37.36
CA GLN A 2 28.68 -31.72 36.82
C GLN A 2 27.28 -31.84 36.21
N GLN A 3 26.30 -31.20 36.83
CA GLN A 3 24.91 -31.28 36.39
C GLN A 3 24.77 -30.39 35.15
N ASP A 4 24.53 -31.02 34.01
CA ASP A 4 24.32 -30.37 32.72
C ASP A 4 22.98 -29.62 32.76
N TYR A 5 23.03 -28.32 33.07
CA TYR A 5 21.86 -27.46 33.03
C TYR A 5 21.66 -27.00 31.59
N SER A 6 20.83 -27.71 30.82
CA SER A 6 20.34 -27.21 29.54
C SER A 6 19.27 -26.15 29.81
N PHE A 7 19.51 -24.93 29.33
CA PHE A 7 18.50 -23.90 29.32
C PHE A 7 17.40 -24.31 28.31
N PRO A 8 16.11 -24.26 28.69
CA PRO A 8 15.05 -24.53 27.73
C PRO A 8 15.12 -23.51 26.59
N GLU A 9 15.18 -24.03 25.36
CA GLU A 9 15.18 -23.23 24.15
C GLU A 9 13.83 -22.48 24.07
N PHE A 10 13.85 -21.18 24.37
CA PHE A 10 12.65 -20.35 24.34
C PHE A 10 12.29 -20.08 22.87
N THR A 11 11.53 -20.97 22.25
CA THR A 11 10.96 -20.73 20.93
C THR A 11 9.86 -19.71 21.08
N PHE A 12 10.10 -18.47 20.60
CA PHE A 12 9.05 -17.47 20.46
C PHE A 12 8.04 -17.97 19.43
N GLU A 13 6.99 -18.66 19.90
CA GLU A 13 5.81 -18.94 19.11
C GLU A 13 5.31 -17.61 18.51
N PRO A 14 5.22 -17.49 17.17
CA PRO A 14 4.80 -16.25 16.56
C PRO A 14 3.39 -15.91 17.05
N VAL A 15 3.26 -14.76 17.74
CA VAL A 15 1.98 -14.27 18.27
C VAL A 15 0.93 -14.34 17.17
N ALA A 16 -0.13 -15.12 17.39
CA ALA A 16 -1.21 -15.29 16.43
C ALA A 16 -1.77 -13.91 16.02
N GLN A 17 -1.46 -13.48 14.80
CA GLN A 17 -1.85 -12.16 14.32
C GLN A 17 -3.31 -12.21 13.86
N VAL A 18 -4.15 -11.34 14.44
CA VAL A 18 -5.55 -11.21 14.04
C VAL A 18 -5.61 -10.60 12.66
N GLU A 19 -6.24 -11.30 11.72
CA GLU A 19 -6.38 -10.79 10.36
C GLU A 19 -7.31 -9.57 10.32
N ALA A 20 -6.98 -8.61 9.46
CA ALA A 20 -7.86 -7.47 9.22
C ALA A 20 -9.12 -7.94 8.50
N SER A 21 -10.28 -7.48 8.98
CA SER A 21 -11.57 -7.81 8.36
C SER A 21 -11.68 -7.22 6.96
N THR A 22 -12.54 -7.79 6.12
CA THR A 22 -12.81 -7.28 4.76
C THR A 22 -13.19 -5.81 4.77
N GLY A 23 -13.99 -5.37 5.76
CA GLY A 23 -14.37 -3.97 5.93
C GLY A 23 -13.20 -3.04 6.27
N GLN A 24 -12.25 -3.49 7.10
CA GLN A 24 -11.03 -2.72 7.38
C GLN A 24 -10.14 -2.60 6.13
N ARG A 25 -10.02 -3.68 5.35
CA ARG A 25 -9.25 -3.67 4.09
C ARG A 25 -9.89 -2.76 3.04
N PHE A 26 -11.22 -2.79 2.93
CA PHE A 26 -11.96 -1.87 2.06
C PHE A 26 -11.79 -0.41 2.52
N GLY A 27 -11.94 -0.14 3.82
CA GLY A 27 -11.73 1.20 4.39
C GLY A 27 -10.33 1.75 4.11
N ASN A 28 -9.29 0.91 4.24
CA ASN A 28 -7.92 1.26 3.84
C ASN A 28 -7.85 1.71 2.39
N HIS A 29 -8.43 0.91 1.50
CA HIS A 29 -8.40 1.20 0.07
C HIS A 29 -9.12 2.52 -0.26
N VAL A 30 -10.28 2.78 0.35
CA VAL A 30 -11.01 4.05 0.18
C VAL A 30 -10.19 5.24 0.68
N ILE A 31 -9.59 5.13 1.87
CA ILE A 31 -8.76 6.21 2.43
C ILE A 31 -7.53 6.46 1.54
N ASP A 32 -6.87 5.41 1.07
CA ASP A 32 -5.71 5.52 0.19
C ASP A 32 -6.08 6.16 -1.15
N ILE A 33 -7.25 5.83 -1.73
CA ILE A 33 -7.79 6.49 -2.93
C ILE A 33 -8.00 7.98 -2.68
N ILE A 34 -8.72 8.35 -1.62
CA ILE A 34 -9.01 9.75 -1.28
C ILE A 34 -7.70 10.52 -1.09
N THR A 35 -6.76 9.93 -0.36
CA THR A 35 -5.46 10.54 -0.08
C THR A 35 -4.65 10.75 -1.36
N PHE A 36 -4.61 9.75 -2.25
CA PHE A 36 -3.92 9.86 -3.53
C PHE A 36 -4.50 10.98 -4.39
N TYR A 37 -5.83 11.03 -4.57
CA TYR A 37 -6.47 12.09 -5.36
C TYR A 37 -6.31 13.47 -4.73
N PHE A 38 -6.33 13.57 -3.41
CA PHE A 38 -6.05 14.83 -2.71
C PHE A 38 -4.62 15.32 -2.99
N LEU A 39 -3.62 14.45 -2.86
CA LEU A 39 -2.22 14.79 -3.15
C LEU A 39 -2.02 15.17 -4.63
N LEU A 40 -2.68 14.44 -5.54
CA LEU A 40 -2.65 14.75 -6.96
C LEU A 40 -3.25 16.12 -7.25
N ALA A 41 -4.38 16.47 -6.63
CA ALA A 41 -5.02 17.77 -6.79
C ALA A 41 -4.14 18.91 -6.26
N VAL A 42 -3.52 18.74 -5.09
CA VAL A 42 -2.57 19.72 -4.52
C VAL A 42 -1.37 19.93 -5.45
N LEU A 43 -0.80 18.84 -5.97
CA LEU A 43 0.33 18.90 -6.91
C LEU A 43 -0.07 19.60 -8.21
N ALA A 44 -1.21 19.22 -8.80
CA ALA A 44 -1.73 19.80 -10.03
C ALA A 44 -2.05 21.29 -9.89
N PHE A 45 -2.63 21.69 -8.76
CA PHE A 45 -2.89 23.10 -8.46
C PHE A 45 -1.58 23.89 -8.32
N GLY A 46 -0.61 23.36 -7.56
CA GLY A 46 0.70 24.00 -7.39
C GLY A 46 1.46 24.17 -8.70
N THR A 47 1.48 23.14 -9.55
CA THR A 47 2.13 23.23 -10.87
C THR A 47 1.40 24.19 -11.80
N ALA A 48 0.06 24.20 -11.80
CA ALA A 48 -0.71 25.16 -12.59
C ALA A 48 -0.41 26.61 -12.21
N VAL A 49 -0.35 26.93 -10.91
CA VAL A 49 0.00 28.27 -10.43
C VAL A 49 1.39 28.71 -10.91
N VAL A 50 2.40 27.83 -10.80
CA VAL A 50 3.77 28.13 -11.25
C VAL A 50 3.84 28.34 -12.76
N LEU A 51 3.19 27.48 -13.55
CA LEU A 51 3.22 27.56 -15.01
C LEU A 51 2.51 28.83 -15.53
N ILE A 52 1.37 29.20 -14.93
CA ILE A 52 0.68 30.45 -15.25
C ILE A 52 1.58 31.65 -14.91
N ALA A 53 2.25 31.64 -13.75
CA ALA A 53 3.17 32.70 -13.35
C ALA A 53 4.39 32.81 -14.30
N MET A 54 4.82 31.71 -14.92
CA MET A 54 5.88 31.67 -15.93
C MET A 54 5.39 31.99 -17.35
N GLY A 55 4.10 32.26 -17.56
CA GLY A 55 3.52 32.60 -18.87
C GLY A 55 3.23 31.41 -19.77
N TYR A 56 3.25 30.17 -19.26
CA TYR A 56 2.86 28.98 -20.01
C TYR A 56 1.33 28.79 -19.94
N ALA A 57 0.61 29.24 -20.97
CA ALA A 57 -0.86 29.30 -20.98
C ALA A 57 -1.58 28.06 -21.58
N ASN A 58 -0.86 27.05 -22.07
CA ASN A 58 -1.45 25.89 -22.79
C ASN A 58 -1.27 24.57 -22.01
N LEU A 59 -1.72 24.54 -20.75
CA LEU A 59 -1.56 23.34 -19.89
C LEU A 59 -2.51 22.21 -20.29
N ASP A 60 -3.70 22.56 -20.78
CA ASP A 60 -4.75 21.68 -21.30
C ASP A 60 -4.21 20.65 -22.31
N ARG A 61 -3.32 21.07 -23.22
CA ARG A 61 -2.69 20.18 -24.21
C ARG A 61 -1.87 19.03 -23.63
N TYR A 62 -1.37 19.16 -22.40
CA TYR A 62 -0.55 18.13 -21.74
C TYR A 62 -1.36 17.23 -20.81
N LEU A 63 -2.60 17.62 -20.49
CA LEU A 63 -3.49 16.88 -19.60
C LEU A 63 -4.35 15.85 -20.36
N GLU A 64 -4.51 16.02 -21.67
CA GLU A 64 -5.32 15.15 -22.51
C GLU A 64 -4.45 14.16 -23.30
N GLY A 65 -4.65 12.87 -23.10
CA GLY A 65 -4.05 11.81 -23.92
C GLY A 65 -3.49 10.61 -23.14
N PRO A 66 -2.98 9.58 -23.84
CA PRO A 66 -2.45 8.37 -23.22
C PRO A 66 -1.25 8.64 -22.31
N THR A 67 -0.47 9.70 -22.59
CA THR A 67 0.69 10.09 -21.78
C THR A 67 0.29 10.56 -20.38
N SER A 68 -0.79 11.33 -20.22
CA SER A 68 -1.25 11.80 -18.90
C SER A 68 -1.77 10.65 -18.04
N THR A 69 -2.50 9.70 -18.65
CA THR A 69 -2.94 8.46 -17.99
C THR A 69 -1.75 7.63 -17.48
N LEU A 70 -0.70 7.46 -18.29
CA LEU A 70 0.50 6.73 -17.90
C LEU A 70 1.24 7.42 -16.75
N VAL A 71 1.31 8.76 -16.76
CA VAL A 71 1.89 9.55 -15.66
C VAL A 71 1.10 9.35 -14.37
N ILE A 72 -0.23 9.34 -14.41
CA ILE A 72 -1.07 9.09 -13.22
C ILE A 72 -0.81 7.70 -12.65
N TYR A 73 -0.76 6.68 -13.51
CA TYR A 73 -0.43 5.31 -13.07
C TYR A 73 0.96 5.23 -12.45
N LEU A 74 1.96 5.88 -13.05
CA LEU A 74 3.31 5.95 -12.50
C LEU A 74 3.33 6.65 -11.14
N MET A 75 2.64 7.79 -11.00
CA MET A 75 2.52 8.50 -9.72
C MET A 75 1.84 7.65 -8.65
N MET A 76 0.80 6.90 -9.01
CA MET A 76 0.13 5.96 -8.11
C MET A 76 1.08 4.87 -7.64
N PHE A 77 1.84 4.27 -8.57
CA PHE A 77 2.85 3.28 -8.24
C PHE A 77 3.90 3.85 -7.27
N VAL A 78 4.45 5.03 -7.58
CA VAL A 78 5.45 5.70 -6.74
C VAL A 78 4.88 5.99 -5.34
N TYR A 79 3.66 6.49 -5.24
CA TYR A 79 2.98 6.76 -3.97
C TYR A 79 2.93 5.50 -3.09
N TYR A 80 2.41 4.40 -3.60
CA TYR A 80 2.30 3.16 -2.83
C TYR A 80 3.67 2.54 -2.52
N PHE A 81 4.56 2.51 -3.50
CA PHE A 81 5.88 1.89 -3.35
C PHE A 81 6.73 2.64 -2.32
N VAL A 82 6.82 3.97 -2.41
CA VAL A 82 7.62 4.78 -1.49
C VAL A 82 7.07 4.71 -0.06
N LEU A 83 5.75 4.79 0.12
CA LEU A 83 5.15 4.68 1.45
C LEU A 83 5.36 3.29 2.07
N GLU A 84 5.14 2.22 1.31
CA GLU A 84 5.31 0.86 1.82
C GLU A 84 6.79 0.51 2.05
N VAL A 85 7.72 1.00 1.24
CA VAL A 85 9.17 0.82 1.49
C VAL A 85 9.63 1.60 2.72
N SER A 86 9.16 2.84 2.90
CA SER A 86 9.62 3.70 4.00
C SER A 86 8.98 3.36 5.34
N THR A 87 7.70 3.00 5.36
CA THR A 87 6.92 2.84 6.60
C THR A 87 6.32 1.44 6.78
N GLY A 88 6.45 0.56 5.78
CA GLY A 88 5.77 -0.74 5.75
C GLY A 88 4.25 -0.63 5.60
N ARG A 89 3.71 0.59 5.43
CA ARG A 89 2.28 0.91 5.50
C ARG A 89 1.91 2.02 4.53
N THR A 90 0.64 2.09 4.20
CA THR A 90 0.03 3.22 3.46
C THR A 90 -0.69 4.13 4.45
N ILE A 91 -1.09 5.33 4.01
CA ILE A 91 -1.77 6.30 4.89
C ILE A 91 -3.08 5.71 5.45
N GLY A 92 -3.85 5.00 4.63
CA GLY A 92 -5.03 4.27 5.08
C GLY A 92 -4.72 3.25 6.18
N LYS A 93 -3.65 2.48 6.00
CA LYS A 93 -3.22 1.47 7.00
C LYS A 93 -2.72 2.08 8.29
N LEU A 94 -2.09 3.26 8.23
CA LEU A 94 -1.72 4.01 9.43
C LEU A 94 -2.96 4.44 10.21
N LEU A 95 -4.00 4.90 9.52
CA LEU A 95 -5.25 5.36 10.13
C LEU A 95 -6.09 4.21 10.71
N THR A 96 -6.16 3.07 10.02
CA THR A 96 -6.89 1.88 10.52
C THR A 96 -6.05 0.98 11.43
N ARG A 97 -4.78 1.34 11.69
CA ARG A 97 -3.83 0.57 12.51
C ARG A 97 -3.66 -0.87 12.02
N THR A 98 -3.59 -1.02 10.72
CA THR A 98 -3.29 -2.30 10.08
C THR A 98 -1.87 -2.28 9.53
N ARG A 99 -1.25 -3.45 9.43
CA ARG A 99 0.05 -3.60 8.76
C ARG A 99 0.03 -4.79 7.81
N VAL A 100 0.91 -4.77 6.82
CA VAL A 100 1.09 -5.91 5.92
C VAL A 100 2.28 -6.73 6.42
N VAL A 101 2.11 -8.05 6.43
CA VAL A 101 3.17 -9.03 6.68
C VAL A 101 3.16 -10.06 5.57
N MET A 102 4.25 -10.81 5.43
CA MET A 102 4.27 -11.99 4.56
C MET A 102 3.28 -13.05 5.08
N GLU A 103 2.83 -13.97 4.22
CA GLU A 103 1.92 -15.06 4.63
C GLU A 103 2.47 -15.88 5.81
N ASP A 104 3.78 -16.11 5.84
CA ASP A 104 4.50 -16.80 6.93
C ASP A 104 4.64 -15.93 8.21
N GLY A 105 4.16 -14.69 8.20
CA GLY A 105 4.24 -13.75 9.31
C GLY A 105 5.57 -12.99 9.41
N SER A 106 6.52 -13.26 8.50
CA SER A 106 7.78 -12.53 8.43
C SER A 106 7.61 -11.09 7.95
N GLU A 107 8.67 -10.30 8.10
CA GLU A 107 8.68 -8.90 7.63
C GLU A 107 8.53 -8.80 6.11
N LEU A 108 7.94 -7.68 5.69
CA LEU A 108 7.62 -7.45 4.29
C LEU A 108 8.89 -7.28 3.47
N THR A 109 9.09 -8.13 2.45
CA THR A 109 10.24 -7.99 1.55
C THR A 109 10.01 -6.89 0.51
N THR A 110 11.07 -6.19 0.08
CA THR A 110 10.98 -5.17 -0.97
C THR A 110 10.41 -5.72 -2.28
N LYS A 111 10.70 -7.00 -2.60
CA LYS A 111 10.13 -7.69 -3.77
C LYS A 111 8.62 -7.86 -3.65
N ALA A 112 8.13 -8.25 -2.47
CA ALA A 112 6.69 -8.33 -2.21
C ALA A 112 6.04 -6.94 -2.34
N ILE A 113 6.62 -5.90 -1.76
CA ILE A 113 6.12 -4.51 -1.88
C ILE A 113 6.02 -4.06 -3.34
N PHE A 114 7.05 -4.35 -4.14
CA PHE A 114 7.05 -4.03 -5.57
C PHE A 114 5.91 -4.73 -6.31
N LEU A 115 5.77 -6.05 -6.13
CA LEU A 115 4.72 -6.83 -6.79
C LEU A 115 3.32 -6.40 -6.35
N ARG A 116 3.14 -6.07 -5.05
CA ARG A 116 1.89 -5.50 -4.52
C ARG A 116 1.54 -4.21 -5.19
N SER A 117 2.50 -3.30 -5.27
CA SER A 117 2.31 -1.97 -5.87
C SER A 117 1.95 -2.09 -7.34
N LEU A 118 2.54 -3.04 -8.06
CA LEU A 118 2.22 -3.34 -9.45
C LEU A 118 0.83 -3.98 -9.61
N CYS A 119 0.47 -4.96 -8.78
CA CYS A 119 -0.83 -5.64 -8.86
C CYS A 119 -2.00 -4.72 -8.51
N ARG A 120 -1.80 -3.67 -7.70
CA ARG A 120 -2.83 -2.64 -7.45
C ARG A 120 -3.11 -1.76 -8.66
N MET A 121 -2.27 -1.80 -9.69
CA MET A 121 -2.51 -1.11 -10.96
C MET A 121 -3.50 -1.88 -11.85
N ILE A 122 -3.89 -3.10 -11.47
CA ILE A 122 -4.90 -3.89 -12.18
C ILE A 122 -6.26 -3.20 -11.96
N PRO A 123 -6.88 -2.64 -13.02
CA PRO A 123 -8.24 -2.15 -12.90
C PRO A 123 -9.09 -3.35 -12.47
N PHE A 124 -9.96 -3.16 -11.47
CA PHE A 124 -10.80 -4.18 -10.82
C PHE A 124 -10.22 -4.91 -9.59
N ASP A 125 -9.00 -4.63 -9.13
CA ASP A 125 -8.50 -5.21 -7.87
C ASP A 125 -9.42 -4.90 -6.67
N ALA A 126 -10.09 -3.74 -6.67
CA ALA A 126 -11.09 -3.39 -5.64
C ALA A 126 -12.30 -4.36 -5.60
N PHE A 127 -12.66 -4.99 -6.72
CA PHE A 127 -13.77 -5.96 -6.76
C PHE A 127 -13.39 -7.30 -6.14
N SER A 128 -12.09 -7.60 -6.00
CA SER A 128 -11.64 -8.81 -5.32
C SER A 128 -12.15 -8.87 -3.86
N PHE A 129 -12.30 -7.71 -3.21
CA PHE A 129 -12.85 -7.60 -1.85
C PHE A 129 -14.32 -8.03 -1.75
N LEU A 130 -15.10 -7.92 -2.84
CA LEU A 130 -16.50 -8.36 -2.86
C LEU A 130 -16.63 -9.89 -2.86
N SER A 131 -15.58 -10.61 -3.25
CA SER A 131 -15.57 -12.08 -3.29
C SER A 131 -15.28 -12.74 -1.94
N GLY A 132 -14.99 -11.96 -0.89
CA GLY A 132 -14.63 -12.46 0.43
C GLY A 132 -13.22 -13.08 0.52
N ASN A 133 -12.47 -13.08 -0.58
CA ASN A 133 -11.09 -13.60 -0.65
C ASN A 133 -10.05 -12.49 -0.36
N PRO A 134 -8.78 -12.87 -0.09
CA PRO A 134 -7.67 -11.92 -0.12
C PRO A 134 -7.63 -11.17 -1.46
N GLY A 135 -7.27 -9.89 -1.42
CA GLY A 135 -7.20 -9.08 -2.63
C GLY A 135 -6.22 -9.69 -3.64
N TRP A 136 -6.40 -9.46 -4.95
CA TRP A 136 -5.50 -10.06 -5.94
C TRP A 136 -4.05 -9.65 -5.71
N HIS A 137 -3.82 -8.40 -5.30
CA HIS A 137 -2.49 -7.95 -4.88
C HIS A 137 -1.95 -8.66 -3.62
N ASP A 138 -2.80 -9.09 -2.67
CA ASP A 138 -2.42 -9.91 -1.51
C ASP A 138 -1.99 -11.31 -1.97
N THR A 139 -2.79 -11.95 -2.83
CA THR A 139 -2.54 -13.30 -3.37
C THR A 139 -1.26 -13.37 -4.20
N PHE A 140 -1.07 -12.45 -5.15
CA PHE A 140 0.11 -12.48 -6.02
C PHE A 140 1.40 -12.17 -5.27
N SER A 141 1.32 -11.39 -4.21
CA SER A 141 2.49 -11.04 -3.39
C SER A 141 2.76 -11.99 -2.23
N LYS A 142 1.87 -12.95 -1.97
CA LYS A 142 1.93 -13.83 -0.80
C LYS A 142 2.03 -13.05 0.51
N THR A 143 1.13 -12.08 0.67
CA THR A 143 1.08 -11.24 1.87
C THR A 143 -0.32 -11.13 2.41
N ARG A 144 -0.43 -10.78 3.70
CA ARG A 144 -1.70 -10.58 4.38
C ARG A 144 -1.69 -9.32 5.24
N VAL A 145 -2.88 -8.79 5.48
CA VAL A 145 -3.08 -7.61 6.33
C VAL A 145 -3.53 -8.05 7.71
N VAL A 146 -2.78 -7.63 8.72
CA VAL A 146 -3.02 -7.96 10.11
C VAL A 146 -3.30 -6.70 10.93
N GLN A 147 -4.07 -6.86 11.99
CA GLN A 147 -4.29 -5.81 12.97
C GLN A 147 -3.08 -5.72 13.90
N ILE A 148 -2.70 -4.50 14.26
CA ILE A 148 -1.70 -4.29 15.29
C ILE A 148 -2.42 -4.43 16.62
N ALA A 149 -2.06 -5.46 17.39
CA ALA A 149 -2.63 -5.72 18.70
C ALA A 149 -2.45 -4.50 19.63
N ARG A 150 -3.47 -4.28 20.47
CA ARG A 150 -3.58 -3.16 21.41
C ARG A 150 -2.56 -3.26 22.53
#